data_AF-A0A7W4GLW4-F1
#
_entry.id   AF-A0A7W4GLW4-F1
#
_cell.length_a   1.000
_cell.length_b   1.000
_cell.length_c   1.000
_cell.angle_alpha   90.00
_cell.angle_beta   90.00
_cell.angle_gamma   90.00
#
_symmetry.space_group_name_H-M   'P 1'
#
loop_
_entity.id
_entity.type
_entity.pdbx_description
1 polymer ?
#
loop_
_entity_poly.entity_id
_entity_poly.type
_entity_poly.pdbx_seq_one_letter_code
_entity_poly.pdbx_strand_id
1 'polypeptide(L)'
;MRLKQFIFGTFFAFTATCAVAANLNSVKQDYLKTGQSIVDMVNRGDVDTDSVRASVIELTRDSVLLAQEYLVKYPEGKALITEVINEVASLDASGNVTGLGPMAEDSFDYMEKHWHDLGFMEGKSYGIDMEDEDNEHFTDPLHVMIHPIMVLRAAQDKNLDAMKAEMQEGMEQIEITVNAM
;
A
#
# COMPACT_ATOMS: atom_id res chain seq x y z
N MET A 1 -29.12 41.31 35.39
CA MET A 1 -29.71 40.20 34.59
C MET A 1 -28.60 39.20 34.29
N ARG A 2 -28.71 37.95 34.77
CA ARG A 2 -27.72 36.88 34.51
C ARG A 2 -28.23 36.02 33.36
N LEU A 3 -27.49 35.98 32.25
CA LEU A 3 -27.82 35.18 31.07
C LEU A 3 -27.25 33.77 31.26
N LYS A 4 -28.13 32.77 31.23
CA LYS A 4 -27.80 31.35 31.39
C LYS A 4 -27.18 30.81 30.09
N GLN A 5 -26.01 30.16 30.21
CA GLN A 5 -25.41 29.34 29.17
C GLN A 5 -26.28 28.09 28.95
N PHE A 6 -26.62 27.80 27.69
CA PHE A 6 -27.13 26.50 27.28
C PHE A 6 -26.09 25.84 26.39
N ILE A 7 -25.49 24.78 26.92
CA ILE A 7 -24.61 23.86 26.19
C ILE A 7 -25.55 22.92 25.43
N PHE A 8 -25.60 23.04 24.11
CA PHE A 8 -26.13 21.98 23.25
C PHE A 8 -24.95 21.11 22.82
N GLY A 9 -24.75 20.02 23.56
CA GLY A 9 -23.92 18.90 23.11
C GLY A 9 -24.71 18.08 22.10
N THR A 10 -24.30 18.10 20.85
CA THR A 10 -24.83 17.19 19.83
C THR A 10 -23.89 16.00 19.75
N PHE A 11 -24.38 14.87 20.27
CA PHE A 11 -23.81 13.54 20.14
C PHE A 11 -23.85 13.14 18.64
N PHE A 12 -22.71 13.12 17.96
CA PHE A 12 -22.60 12.43 16.67
C PHE A 12 -22.36 10.95 16.96
N ALA A 13 -23.43 10.16 16.84
CA ALA A 13 -23.34 8.71 16.89
C ALA A 13 -22.66 8.20 15.61
N PHE A 14 -21.62 7.40 15.83
CA PHE A 14 -20.74 6.75 14.87
C PHE A 14 -21.53 5.75 14.00
N THR A 15 -21.84 6.10 12.76
CA THR A 15 -22.34 5.15 11.73
C THR A 15 -21.25 4.77 10.73
N ALA A 16 -19.98 4.87 11.11
CA ALA A 16 -18.84 4.79 10.20
C ALA A 16 -18.41 3.35 9.81
N THR A 17 -18.86 2.29 10.49
CA THR A 17 -18.25 0.96 10.30
C THR A 17 -18.72 0.20 9.05
N CYS A 18 -19.96 0.39 8.58
CA CYS A 18 -20.44 -0.30 7.36
C CYS A 18 -19.99 0.35 6.05
N ALA A 19 -19.70 1.66 6.03
CA ALA A 19 -19.25 2.35 4.83
C ALA A 19 -17.78 2.04 4.50
N VAL A 20 -16.96 1.80 5.53
CA VAL A 20 -15.52 1.49 5.39
C VAL A 20 -15.31 0.08 4.83
N ALA A 21 -16.02 -0.94 5.33
CA ALA A 21 -15.86 -2.32 4.84
C ALA A 21 -16.32 -2.53 3.38
N ALA A 22 -17.34 -1.79 2.92
CA ALA A 22 -17.75 -1.81 1.51
C ALA A 22 -16.70 -1.16 0.60
N ASN A 23 -15.92 -0.20 1.12
CA ASN A 23 -14.86 0.48 0.40
C ASN A 23 -13.65 -0.43 0.19
N LEU A 24 -13.22 -1.18 1.22
CA LEU A 24 -12.03 -2.05 1.16
C LEU A 24 -12.16 -3.19 0.14
N ASN A 25 -13.36 -3.79 0.03
CA ASN A 25 -13.59 -4.79 -1.00
C ASN A 25 -13.55 -4.20 -2.42
N SER A 26 -14.01 -2.96 -2.61
CA SER A 26 -13.89 -2.28 -3.90
C SER A 26 -12.42 -2.03 -4.24
N VAL A 27 -11.66 -1.46 -3.30
CA VAL A 27 -10.22 -1.19 -3.44
C VAL A 27 -9.46 -2.47 -3.79
N LYS A 28 -9.76 -3.59 -3.12
CA LYS A 28 -9.20 -4.89 -3.47
C LYS A 28 -9.50 -5.29 -4.93
N GLN A 29 -10.76 -5.17 -5.35
CA GLN A 29 -11.14 -5.55 -6.72
C GLN A 29 -10.49 -4.66 -7.77
N ASP A 30 -10.36 -3.36 -7.49
CA ASP A 30 -9.71 -2.41 -8.38
C ASP A 30 -8.21 -2.73 -8.51
N TYR A 31 -7.52 -2.98 -7.38
CA TYR A 31 -6.13 -3.42 -7.37
C TYR A 31 -5.93 -4.73 -8.15
N LEU A 32 -6.74 -5.76 -7.88
CA LEU A 32 -6.64 -7.06 -8.56
C LEU A 32 -6.88 -6.93 -10.07
N LYS A 33 -7.85 -6.10 -10.47
CA LYS A 33 -8.14 -5.83 -11.89
C LYS A 33 -6.98 -5.13 -12.57
N THR A 34 -6.37 -4.14 -11.92
CA THR A 34 -5.21 -3.42 -12.45
C THR A 34 -3.99 -4.34 -12.51
N GLY A 35 -3.74 -5.14 -11.49
CA GLY A 35 -2.67 -6.14 -11.47
C GLY A 35 -2.84 -7.20 -12.56
N GLN A 36 -4.06 -7.71 -12.77
CA GLN A 36 -4.34 -8.64 -13.86
C GLN A 36 -4.09 -8.02 -15.24
N SER A 37 -4.42 -6.74 -15.42
CA SER A 37 -4.13 -6.02 -16.67
C SER A 37 -2.63 -6.00 -16.98
N ILE A 38 -1.79 -5.77 -15.96
CA ILE A 38 -0.32 -5.83 -16.08
C ILE A 38 0.15 -7.25 -16.45
N VAL A 39 -0.34 -8.28 -15.76
CA VAL A 39 -0.01 -9.69 -16.07
C VAL A 39 -0.40 -10.04 -17.51
N ASP A 40 -1.54 -9.55 -18.00
CA ASP A 40 -1.99 -9.75 -19.37
C ASP A 40 -1.08 -9.03 -20.39
N MET A 41 -0.58 -7.82 -20.09
CA MET A 41 0.43 -7.15 -20.93
C MET A 41 1.70 -7.99 -21.05
N VAL A 42 2.19 -8.53 -19.93
CA VAL A 42 3.37 -9.40 -19.91
C VAL A 42 3.14 -10.67 -20.73
N ASN A 43 2.00 -11.34 -20.54
CA ASN A 43 1.68 -12.58 -21.27
C ASN A 43 1.56 -12.36 -22.79
N ARG A 44 1.16 -11.15 -23.23
CA ARG A 44 1.13 -10.78 -24.65
C ARG A 44 2.51 -10.36 -25.19
N GLY A 45 3.50 -10.11 -24.33
CA GLY A 45 4.81 -9.59 -24.69
C GLY A 45 4.78 -8.14 -25.21
N ASP A 46 3.69 -7.41 -24.95
CA ASP A 46 3.44 -6.05 -25.42
C ASP A 46 3.39 -5.11 -24.21
N VAL A 47 4.56 -4.90 -23.61
CA VAL A 47 4.72 -4.06 -22.42
C VAL A 47 5.13 -2.65 -22.83
N ASP A 48 4.22 -1.71 -22.58
CA ASP A 48 4.49 -0.28 -22.65
C ASP A 48 4.78 0.27 -21.25
N THR A 49 6.00 0.74 -21.03
CA THR A 49 6.45 1.19 -19.70
C THR A 49 5.65 2.38 -19.18
N ASP A 50 5.14 3.26 -20.07
CA ASP A 50 4.32 4.40 -19.65
C ASP A 50 2.95 3.94 -19.16
N SER A 51 2.33 2.98 -19.85
CA SER A 51 1.09 2.32 -19.40
C SER A 51 1.30 1.59 -18.07
N VAL A 52 2.41 0.87 -17.91
CA VAL A 52 2.75 0.22 -16.63
C VAL A 52 2.90 1.25 -15.52
N ARG A 53 3.58 2.37 -15.76
CA ARG A 53 3.73 3.44 -14.77
C ARG A 53 2.36 4.02 -14.35
N ALA A 54 1.45 4.21 -15.30
CA ALA A 54 0.09 4.67 -14.98
C ALA A 54 -0.65 3.66 -14.09
N SER A 55 -0.61 2.37 -14.44
CA SER A 55 -1.21 1.30 -13.61
C SER A 55 -0.55 1.20 -12.23
N VAL A 56 0.77 1.36 -12.13
CA VAL A 56 1.47 1.35 -10.83
C VAL A 56 1.04 2.52 -9.95
N ILE A 57 0.80 3.72 -10.51
CA ILE A 57 0.23 4.84 -9.73
C ILE A 57 -1.17 4.51 -9.20
N GLU A 58 -1.99 3.79 -9.97
CA GLU A 58 -3.31 3.32 -9.51
C GLU A 58 -3.17 2.27 -8.39
N LEU A 59 -2.30 1.27 -8.56
CA LEU A 59 -2.01 0.28 -7.52
C LEU A 59 -1.49 0.94 -6.24
N THR A 60 -0.60 1.93 -6.36
CA THR A 60 -0.08 2.69 -5.21
C THR A 60 -1.17 3.49 -4.51
N ARG A 61 -2.16 4.05 -5.24
CA ARG A 61 -3.32 4.71 -4.62
C ARG A 61 -4.12 3.73 -3.77
N ASP A 62 -4.43 2.57 -4.34
CA ASP A 62 -5.23 1.55 -3.69
C ASP A 62 -4.50 0.96 -2.48
N SER A 63 -3.20 0.66 -2.61
CA SER A 63 -2.39 0.13 -1.52
C SER A 63 -2.19 1.12 -0.38
N VAL A 64 -1.99 2.41 -0.67
CA VAL A 64 -1.85 3.45 0.36
C VAL A 64 -3.17 3.64 1.11
N LEU A 65 -4.30 3.64 0.41
CA LEU A 65 -5.61 3.70 1.06
C LEU A 65 -5.83 2.49 1.97
N LEU A 66 -5.51 1.28 1.49
CA LEU A 66 -5.57 0.06 2.30
C LEU A 66 -4.70 0.17 3.55
N ALA A 67 -3.45 0.61 3.40
CA ALA A 67 -2.51 0.80 4.51
C ALA A 67 -2.99 1.84 5.54
N GLN A 68 -3.60 2.94 5.07
CA GLN A 68 -4.20 3.95 5.96
C GLN A 68 -5.36 3.39 6.78
N GLU A 69 -6.23 2.57 6.16
CA GLU A 69 -7.33 1.89 6.86
C GLU A 69 -6.81 0.80 7.80
N TYR A 70 -5.77 0.07 7.40
CA TYR A 70 -5.10 -0.92 8.25
C TYR A 70 -4.59 -0.28 9.56
N LEU A 71 -4.04 0.92 9.49
CA LEU A 71 -3.59 1.69 10.65
C LEU A 71 -4.69 2.16 11.61
N VAL A 72 -5.96 2.15 11.18
CA VAL A 72 -7.10 2.39 12.09
C VAL A 72 -7.27 1.20 13.04
N LYS A 73 -7.01 -0.02 12.55
CA LYS A 73 -7.10 -1.26 13.33
C LYS A 73 -5.84 -1.54 14.14
N TYR A 74 -4.67 -1.28 13.56
CA TYR A 74 -3.36 -1.56 14.16
C TYR A 74 -2.51 -0.28 14.27
N PRO A 75 -2.85 0.64 15.19
CA PRO A 75 -2.19 1.94 15.31
C PRO A 75 -0.72 1.85 15.73
N GLU A 76 -0.29 0.77 16.37
CA GLU A 76 1.11 0.48 16.69
C GLU A 76 1.99 0.37 15.43
N GLY A 77 1.42 -0.06 14.29
CA GLY A 77 2.07 -0.12 12.97
C GLY A 77 2.42 1.22 12.35
N LYS A 78 1.97 2.34 12.95
CA LYS A 78 1.95 3.64 12.30
C LYS A 78 3.32 4.12 11.85
N ALA A 79 4.35 3.98 12.68
CA ALA A 79 5.68 4.47 12.31
C ALA A 79 6.23 3.72 11.10
N LEU A 80 6.08 2.39 11.09
CA LEU A 80 6.56 1.52 10.02
C LEU A 80 5.81 1.76 8.70
N ILE A 81 4.48 1.68 8.74
CA ILE A 81 3.65 1.81 7.55
C ILE A 81 3.76 3.23 6.96
N THR A 82 3.83 4.27 7.81
CA THR A 82 4.00 5.65 7.31
C THR A 82 5.35 5.84 6.61
N GLU A 83 6.42 5.21 7.10
CA GLU A 83 7.72 5.25 6.42
C GLU A 83 7.59 4.67 5.00
N VAL A 84 7.00 3.49 4.86
CA VAL A 84 6.84 2.86 3.55
C VAL A 84 5.93 3.69 2.63
N ILE A 85 4.83 4.26 3.14
CA ILE A 85 3.99 5.18 2.37
C ILE A 85 4.80 6.35 1.81
N ASN A 86 5.68 6.96 2.61
CA ASN A 86 6.50 8.10 2.19
C ASN A 86 7.52 7.73 1.10
N GLU A 87 7.91 6.46 1.03
CA GLU A 87 8.89 5.96 0.07
C GLU A 87 8.23 5.53 -1.25
N VAL A 88 7.03 4.93 -1.19
CA VAL A 88 6.31 4.49 -2.40
C VAL A 88 5.49 5.59 -3.05
N ALA A 89 5.06 6.62 -2.31
CA ALA A 89 4.10 7.62 -2.78
C ALA A 89 4.46 9.07 -2.44
N SER A 90 4.12 9.96 -3.36
CA SER A 90 4.03 11.40 -3.10
C SER A 90 2.58 11.78 -2.74
N LEU A 91 2.36 12.36 -1.57
CA LEU A 91 1.01 12.71 -1.07
C LEU A 91 0.70 14.21 -1.15
N ASP A 92 -0.57 14.56 -1.36
CA ASP A 92 -1.06 15.93 -1.13
C ASP A 92 -1.31 16.20 0.37
N ALA A 93 -1.72 17.44 0.70
CA ALA A 93 -2.01 17.83 2.08
C ALA A 93 -3.20 17.10 2.72
N SER A 94 -4.00 16.39 1.93
CA SER A 94 -5.12 15.56 2.40
C SER A 94 -4.74 14.08 2.50
N GLY A 95 -3.50 13.71 2.18
CA GLY A 95 -3.01 12.33 2.21
C GLY A 95 -3.32 11.52 0.95
N ASN A 96 -3.73 12.16 -0.15
CA ASN A 96 -4.00 11.46 -1.41
C ASN A 96 -2.73 11.32 -2.24
N VAL A 97 -2.56 10.17 -2.91
CA VAL A 97 -1.42 9.90 -3.80
C VAL A 97 -1.53 10.75 -5.07
N THR A 98 -0.54 11.62 -5.27
CA THR A 98 -0.36 12.50 -6.43
C THR A 98 0.67 11.97 -7.43
N GLY A 99 1.50 11.03 -7.01
CA GLY A 99 2.54 10.40 -7.82
C GLY A 99 3.31 9.36 -7.00
N LEU A 100 4.37 8.83 -7.59
CA LEU A 100 5.26 7.88 -6.91
C LEU A 100 6.23 8.61 -5.98
N GLY A 101 6.71 7.91 -4.97
CA GLY A 101 7.71 8.38 -4.03
C GLY A 101 9.15 8.08 -4.49
N PRO A 102 10.14 8.35 -3.62
CA PRO A 102 11.56 8.14 -3.90
C PRO A 102 11.93 6.72 -4.30
N MET A 103 11.24 5.69 -3.77
CA MET A 103 11.54 4.28 -4.06
C MET A 103 11.41 3.94 -5.55
N ALA A 104 10.63 4.70 -6.33
CA ALA A 104 10.51 4.50 -7.77
C ALA A 104 11.80 4.76 -8.56
N GLU A 105 12.80 5.39 -7.93
CA GLU A 105 14.13 5.64 -8.50
C GLU A 105 15.17 4.59 -8.07
N ASP A 106 14.84 3.71 -7.11
CA ASP A 106 15.72 2.64 -6.65
C ASP A 106 15.88 1.54 -7.71
N SER A 107 17.00 0.80 -7.64
CA SER A 107 17.20 -0.40 -8.45
C SER A 107 16.39 -1.58 -7.90
N PHE A 108 16.07 -2.56 -8.76
CA PHE A 108 15.33 -3.76 -8.37
C PHE A 108 15.99 -4.48 -7.19
N ASP A 109 17.29 -4.80 -7.30
CA ASP A 109 18.07 -5.48 -6.24
C ASP A 109 18.08 -4.70 -4.91
N TYR A 110 18.01 -3.37 -4.97
CA TYR A 110 17.97 -2.55 -3.76
C TYR A 110 16.60 -2.67 -3.10
N MET A 111 15.52 -2.59 -3.88
CA MET A 111 14.17 -2.79 -3.37
C MET A 111 13.95 -4.18 -2.80
N GLU A 112 14.38 -5.22 -3.53
CA GLU A 112 14.30 -6.61 -3.09
C GLU A 112 14.98 -6.79 -1.72
N LYS A 113 16.24 -6.36 -1.61
CA LYS A 113 17.00 -6.55 -0.38
C LYS A 113 16.53 -5.69 0.80
N HIS A 114 16.20 -4.43 0.54
CA HIS A 114 16.01 -3.44 1.61
C HIS A 114 14.54 -3.22 1.95
N TRP A 115 13.65 -3.24 0.97
CA TRP A 115 12.24 -2.95 1.21
C TRP A 115 11.41 -4.23 1.29
N HIS A 116 11.56 -5.12 0.31
CA HIS A 116 10.78 -6.35 0.18
C HIS A 116 11.17 -7.40 1.23
N ASP A 117 12.47 -7.69 1.36
CA ASP A 117 13.01 -8.62 2.36
C ASP A 117 13.25 -7.95 3.73
N LEU A 118 12.72 -6.73 3.91
CA LEU A 118 12.74 -5.96 5.16
C LEU A 118 14.14 -5.55 5.65
N GLY A 119 15.19 -5.65 4.82
CA GLY A 119 16.57 -5.30 5.20
C GLY A 119 16.79 -3.83 5.62
N PHE A 120 15.88 -2.91 5.28
CA PHE A 120 15.88 -1.50 5.73
C PHE A 120 15.31 -1.34 7.14
N MET A 121 14.53 -2.32 7.58
CA MET A 121 13.92 -2.36 8.91
C MET A 121 14.89 -2.94 9.94
N GLU A 122 15.87 -3.74 9.49
CA GLU A 122 16.96 -4.23 10.33
C GLU A 122 17.69 -3.07 11.04
N GLY A 123 17.70 -3.11 12.37
CA GLY A 123 18.39 -2.11 13.21
C GLY A 123 17.66 -0.78 13.37
N LYS A 124 16.45 -0.60 12.81
CA LYS A 124 15.57 0.53 13.08
C LYS A 124 14.47 0.12 14.06
N SER A 125 14.23 0.97 15.07
CA SER A 125 13.12 0.78 15.99
C SER A 125 11.90 1.56 15.51
N TYR A 126 10.92 0.84 14.95
CA TYR A 126 9.60 1.40 14.63
C TYR A 126 8.60 1.29 15.80
N GLY A 127 9.05 0.81 16.96
CA GLY A 127 8.18 0.55 18.12
C GLY A 127 7.45 -0.79 18.05
N ILE A 128 7.72 -1.58 17.02
CA ILE A 128 7.30 -2.97 16.84
C ILE A 128 8.57 -3.82 16.71
N ASP A 129 8.54 -5.00 17.31
CA ASP A 129 9.58 -6.00 17.15
C ASP A 129 9.25 -6.90 15.94
N MET A 130 9.92 -6.67 14.82
CA MET A 130 9.70 -7.46 13.59
C MET A 130 10.31 -8.86 13.68
N GLU A 131 11.06 -9.18 14.74
CA GLU A 131 11.53 -10.55 15.01
C GLU A 131 10.46 -11.40 15.73
N ASP A 132 9.40 -10.76 16.26
CA ASP A 132 8.27 -11.44 16.88
C ASP A 132 7.28 -11.91 15.80
N GLU A 133 7.02 -13.22 15.76
CA GLU A 133 6.08 -13.84 14.81
C GLU A 133 4.67 -13.24 14.93
N ASP A 134 4.28 -12.76 16.11
CA ASP A 134 2.98 -12.11 16.30
C ASP A 134 2.87 -10.78 15.53
N ASN A 135 3.99 -10.18 15.13
CA ASN A 135 4.05 -8.93 14.36
C ASN A 135 4.24 -9.14 12.85
N GLU A 136 4.35 -10.38 12.37
CA GLU A 136 4.51 -10.70 10.94
C GLU A 136 3.36 -10.11 10.11
N HIS A 137 2.15 -9.97 10.68
CA HIS A 137 1.01 -9.36 9.99
C HIS A 137 1.25 -7.91 9.53
N PHE A 138 2.26 -7.22 10.06
CA PHE A 138 2.66 -5.89 9.58
C PHE A 138 3.43 -5.94 8.26
N THR A 139 3.93 -7.09 7.79
CA THR A 139 4.66 -7.20 6.52
C THR A 139 3.72 -7.22 5.32
N ASP A 140 2.54 -7.82 5.45
CA ASP A 140 1.57 -7.95 4.35
C ASP A 140 1.21 -6.59 3.71
N PRO A 141 0.76 -5.55 4.46
CA PRO A 141 0.43 -4.27 3.84
C PRO A 141 1.66 -3.56 3.24
N LEU A 142 2.88 -3.89 3.67
CA LEU A 142 4.11 -3.35 3.09
C LEU A 142 4.34 -3.96 1.72
N HIS A 143 4.23 -5.28 1.59
CA HIS A 143 4.37 -5.99 0.32
C HIS A 143 3.34 -5.51 -0.71
N VAL A 144 2.08 -5.30 -0.32
CA VAL A 144 1.04 -4.74 -1.20
C VAL A 144 1.46 -3.37 -1.80
N MET A 145 2.20 -2.57 -1.04
CA MET A 145 2.71 -1.26 -1.48
C MET A 145 4.01 -1.35 -2.31
N ILE A 146 4.90 -2.29 -1.98
CA ILE A 146 6.25 -2.39 -2.56
C ILE A 146 6.22 -3.09 -3.92
N HIS A 147 5.48 -4.19 -4.07
CA HIS A 147 5.44 -4.96 -5.32
C HIS A 147 5.09 -4.11 -6.56
N PRO A 148 4.11 -3.18 -6.53
CA PRO A 148 3.86 -2.30 -7.68
C PRO A 148 5.08 -1.49 -8.12
N ILE A 149 5.93 -1.04 -7.18
CA ILE A 149 7.15 -0.30 -7.50
C ILE A 149 8.19 -1.22 -8.13
N MET A 150 8.32 -2.45 -7.62
CA MET A 150 9.17 -3.49 -8.21
C MET A 150 8.72 -3.89 -9.62
N VAL A 151 7.40 -3.96 -9.88
CA VAL A 151 6.82 -4.16 -11.22
C VAL A 151 7.23 -3.04 -12.18
N LEU A 152 7.13 -1.77 -11.76
CA LEU A 152 7.57 -0.65 -12.59
C LEU A 152 9.05 -0.78 -12.94
N ARG A 153 9.89 -1.14 -11.97
CA ARG A 153 11.32 -1.29 -12.20
C ARG A 153 11.64 -2.45 -13.12
N ALA A 154 11.01 -3.60 -12.92
CA ALA A 154 11.14 -4.75 -13.80
C ALA A 154 10.71 -4.43 -15.25
N ALA A 155 9.65 -3.63 -15.43
CA ALA A 155 9.23 -3.15 -16.75
C ALA A 155 10.29 -2.25 -17.41
N GLN A 156 10.92 -1.34 -16.66
CA GLN A 156 12.00 -0.48 -17.16
C GLN A 156 13.25 -1.27 -17.54
N ASP A 157 13.57 -2.29 -16.75
CA ASP A 157 14.69 -3.20 -16.99
C ASP A 157 14.36 -4.28 -18.05
N LYS A 158 13.12 -4.29 -18.58
CA LYS A 158 12.59 -5.27 -19.55
C LYS A 158 12.66 -6.72 -19.05
N ASN A 159 12.56 -6.91 -17.73
CA ASN A 159 12.51 -8.21 -17.09
C ASN A 159 11.05 -8.64 -16.90
N LEU A 160 10.50 -9.28 -17.94
CA LEU A 160 9.10 -9.72 -17.96
C LEU A 160 8.78 -10.78 -16.90
N ASP A 161 9.73 -11.66 -16.59
CA ASP A 161 9.53 -12.72 -15.61
C ASP A 161 9.40 -12.13 -14.20
N ALA A 162 10.30 -11.22 -13.81
CA ALA A 162 10.19 -10.50 -12.54
C ALA A 162 8.91 -9.65 -12.49
N MET A 163 8.61 -8.90 -13.55
CA MET A 163 7.41 -8.07 -13.62
C MET A 163 6.12 -8.88 -13.37
N LYS A 164 6.06 -10.11 -13.88
CA LYS A 164 4.93 -11.00 -13.65
C LYS A 164 4.93 -11.58 -12.24
N ALA A 165 6.08 -12.07 -11.76
CA ALA A 165 6.21 -12.65 -10.42
C ALA A 165 5.81 -11.64 -9.34
N GLU A 166 6.39 -10.45 -9.38
CA GLU A 166 6.10 -9.35 -8.45
C GLU A 166 4.61 -8.97 -8.46
N MET A 167 3.99 -8.89 -9.64
CA MET A 167 2.58 -8.54 -9.71
C MET A 167 1.69 -9.65 -9.18
N GLN A 168 2.04 -10.92 -9.42
CA GLN A 168 1.28 -12.05 -8.88
C GLN A 168 1.36 -12.11 -7.36
N GLU A 169 2.55 -11.92 -6.79
CA GLU A 169 2.74 -11.87 -5.34
C GLU A 169 1.98 -10.68 -4.72
N GLY A 170 2.07 -9.48 -5.32
CA GLY A 170 1.28 -8.33 -4.86
C GLY A 170 -0.23 -8.55 -4.87
N MET A 171 -0.76 -9.29 -5.86
CA MET A 171 -2.17 -9.68 -5.89
C MET A 171 -2.53 -10.70 -4.81
N GLU A 172 -1.63 -11.62 -4.45
CA GLU A 172 -1.85 -12.54 -3.33
C GLU A 172 -1.81 -11.78 -2.00
N GLN A 173 -0.85 -10.86 -1.83
CA GLN A 173 -0.67 -10.07 -0.62
C GLN A 173 -1.85 -9.15 -0.30
N ILE A 174 -2.54 -8.61 -1.32
CA ILE A 174 -3.73 -7.79 -1.06
C ILE A 174 -4.91 -8.62 -0.57
N GLU A 175 -5.02 -9.88 -1.00
CA GLU A 175 -6.04 -10.78 -0.45
C GLU A 175 -5.76 -11.09 1.02
N ILE A 176 -4.50 -11.38 1.37
CA ILE A 176 -4.07 -11.64 2.75
C ILE A 176 -4.35 -10.40 3.62
N THR A 177 -3.87 -9.23 3.20
CA THR A 177 -4.01 -7.97 3.95
C THR A 177 -5.47 -7.63 4.23
N VAL A 178 -6.35 -7.73 3.21
CA VAL A 178 -7.78 -7.42 3.38
C VAL A 178 -8.48 -8.43 4.29
N ASN A 179 -8.09 -9.70 4.26
CA ASN A 179 -8.66 -10.72 5.15
C ASN A 179 -8.19 -10.57 6.61
N ALA A 180 -7.04 -9.93 6.83
CA ALA A 180 -6.52 -9.62 8.15
C ALA A 180 -7.20 -8.39 8.80
N MET A 181 -7.94 -7.57 8.03
CA MET A 181 -8.65 -6.37 8.49
C MET A 181 -10.08 -6.66 8.96
#